data_AF-A0A7S2UXN2-F1
#
_entry.id   AF-A0A7S2UXN2-F1
#
_cell.length_a   1.000
_cell.length_b   1.000
_cell.length_c   1.000
_cell.angle_alpha   90.00
_cell.angle_beta   90.00
_cell.angle_gamma   90.00
#
_symmetry.space_group_name_H-M   'P 1'
#
loop_
_entity.id
_entity.type
_entity.pdbx_description
1 polymer ?
#
loop_
_entity_poly.entity_id
_entity_poly.type
_entity_poly.pdbx_seq_one_letter_code
_entity_poly.pdbx_strand_id
1 'polypeptide(L)'
;GENTQGLSVDYALPKSGGFAPDISKGTVPLKRMRYSHFGCNVVHEDLAYGLDVDVHKEKMDLKKRVELDGGKLPAEHGHGTEYKAPEDTMQRWKKMDPSNSMNPGIGGLPSTPHYK
;
A
#
# COMPACT_ATOMS: atom_id res chain seq x y z
N GLY A 1 0.79 0.52 20.59
CA GLY A 1 0.95 0.30 22.05
C GLY A 1 2.10 1.15 22.53
N GLU A 2 2.33 1.22 23.84
CA GLU A 2 3.51 1.92 24.37
C GLU A 2 4.78 1.36 23.69
N ASN A 3 5.65 2.24 23.19
CA ASN A 3 6.94 1.93 22.55
C ASN A 3 6.89 1.05 21.28
N THR A 4 5.82 1.13 20.49
CA THR A 4 5.72 0.40 19.21
C THR A 4 5.21 1.30 18.10
N GLN A 5 5.66 1.04 16.89
CA GLN A 5 5.13 1.62 15.65
C GLN A 5 4.71 0.51 14.70
N GLY A 6 3.85 0.81 13.74
CA GLY A 6 3.31 -0.20 12.85
C GLY A 6 3.14 0.28 11.43
N LEU A 7 3.06 -0.69 10.53
CA LEU A 7 2.68 -0.50 9.14
C LEU A 7 1.54 -1.45 8.79
N SER A 8 0.74 -1.04 7.82
CA SER A 8 -0.38 -1.81 7.28
C SER A 8 -0.30 -1.80 5.76
N VAL A 9 -0.43 -2.97 5.14
CA VAL A 9 -0.43 -3.14 3.69
C VAL A 9 -1.62 -4.00 3.28
N ASP A 10 -2.35 -3.52 2.27
CA ASP A 10 -3.52 -4.18 1.68
C ASP A 10 -3.21 -4.56 0.23
N TYR A 11 -3.17 -5.86 -0.05
CA TYR A 11 -2.76 -6.38 -1.35
C TYR A 11 -3.58 -7.57 -1.83
N ALA A 12 -3.66 -7.71 -3.15
CA ALA A 12 -4.25 -8.86 -3.81
C ALA A 12 -3.15 -9.80 -4.30
N LEU A 13 -3.27 -11.09 -3.98
CA LEU A 13 -2.38 -12.14 -4.47
C LEU A 13 -2.83 -12.71 -5.82
N PRO A 14 -1.89 -13.29 -6.61
CA PRO A 14 -2.24 -14.01 -7.84
C PRO A 14 -3.29 -15.10 -7.62
N LYS A 15 -4.20 -15.27 -8.59
CA LYS A 15 -5.23 -16.31 -8.55
C LYS A 15 -4.68 -17.74 -8.61
N SER A 16 -3.54 -17.93 -9.26
CA SER A 16 -2.92 -19.23 -9.49
C SER A 16 -2.08 -19.76 -8.32
N GLY A 17 -2.25 -19.20 -7.11
CA GLY A 17 -1.44 -19.52 -5.92
C GLY A 17 -0.43 -18.43 -5.62
N GLY A 18 -0.77 -17.58 -4.65
CA GLY A 18 0.16 -16.61 -4.06
C GLY A 18 0.52 -17.04 -2.64
N PHE A 19 1.81 -17.06 -2.34
CA PHE A 19 2.28 -17.29 -0.97
C PHE A 19 2.29 -15.99 -0.18
N ALA A 20 2.45 -16.09 1.13
CA ALA A 20 2.74 -14.91 1.93
C ALA A 20 4.07 -14.31 1.43
N PRO A 21 4.13 -13.00 1.13
CA PRO A 21 5.39 -12.36 0.78
C PRO A 21 6.36 -12.49 1.95
N ASP A 22 7.62 -12.70 1.61
CA ASP A 22 8.70 -12.66 2.59
C ASP A 22 8.78 -11.26 3.21
N ILE A 23 9.16 -11.21 4.48
CA ILE A 23 9.52 -9.96 5.17
C ILE A 23 11.05 -9.83 5.19
N SER A 24 11.55 -8.60 5.37
CA SER A 24 12.99 -8.33 5.40
C SER A 24 13.69 -9.24 6.40
N LYS A 25 14.67 -10.03 5.94
CA LYS A 25 15.41 -10.98 6.80
C LYS A 25 16.23 -10.27 7.89
N GLY A 26 16.51 -8.96 7.73
CA GLY A 26 17.29 -8.17 8.67
C GLY A 26 16.45 -7.51 9.78
N THR A 27 15.12 -7.44 9.63
CA THR A 27 14.26 -6.69 10.55
C THR A 27 13.03 -7.51 10.89
N VAL A 28 13.00 -8.03 12.12
CA VAL A 28 11.93 -8.91 12.59
C VAL A 28 10.85 -8.07 13.28
N PRO A 29 9.58 -8.14 12.84
CA PRO A 29 8.48 -7.48 13.53
C PRO A 29 8.23 -8.11 14.89
N LEU A 30 7.88 -7.29 15.88
CA LEU A 30 7.44 -7.72 17.20
C LEU A 30 6.12 -8.51 17.11
N LYS A 31 5.25 -8.13 16.16
CA LYS A 31 4.00 -8.84 15.84
C LYS A 31 3.72 -8.77 14.34
N ARG A 32 3.26 -9.88 13.76
CA ARG A 32 2.77 -9.98 12.39
C ARG A 32 1.35 -10.50 12.41
N MET A 33 0.41 -9.69 11.94
CA MET A 33 -1.01 -10.01 11.88
C MET A 33 -1.42 -10.04 10.41
N ARG A 34 -1.75 -11.23 9.91
CA ARG A 34 -2.11 -11.45 8.52
C ARG A 34 -3.49 -12.08 8.44
N TYR A 35 -4.40 -11.40 7.77
CA TYR A 35 -5.81 -11.80 7.64
C TYR A 35 -6.30 -11.47 6.23
N SER A 36 -7.35 -12.14 5.76
CA SER A 36 -7.69 -12.10 4.33
C SER A 36 -9.18 -12.24 4.06
N HIS A 37 -9.64 -11.58 3.01
CA HIS A 37 -10.83 -12.00 2.27
C HIS A 37 -10.44 -13.21 1.42
N PHE A 38 -10.44 -14.39 2.04
CA PHE A 38 -9.76 -15.58 1.50
C PHE A 38 -10.18 -15.94 0.06
N GLY A 39 -11.48 -15.91 -0.24
CA GLY A 39 -11.99 -16.22 -1.60
C GLY A 39 -11.68 -15.17 -2.67
N CYS A 40 -11.28 -13.96 -2.26
CA CYS A 40 -10.96 -12.84 -3.15
C CYS A 40 -9.46 -12.69 -3.39
N ASN A 41 -8.63 -13.49 -2.70
CA ASN A 41 -7.17 -13.34 -2.62
C ASN A 41 -6.70 -11.95 -2.13
N VAL A 42 -7.54 -11.22 -1.39
CA VAL A 42 -7.16 -9.94 -0.78
C VAL A 42 -6.67 -10.20 0.64
N VAL A 43 -5.51 -9.63 0.97
CA VAL A 43 -4.79 -9.83 2.21
C VAL A 43 -4.48 -8.47 2.85
N HIS A 44 -4.78 -8.40 4.14
CA HIS A 44 -4.35 -7.35 5.04
C HIS A 44 -3.21 -7.85 5.89
N GLU A 45 -2.11 -7.11 5.89
CA GLU A 45 -0.90 -7.47 6.61
C GLU A 45 -0.39 -6.31 7.44
N ASP A 46 -0.59 -6.44 8.74
CA ASP A 46 -0.22 -5.45 9.75
C ASP A 46 1.00 -5.95 10.53
N LEU A 47 2.07 -5.16 10.51
CA LEU A 47 3.32 -5.45 11.20
C LEU A 47 3.59 -4.39 12.27
N ALA A 48 3.93 -4.84 13.47
CA ALA A 48 4.38 -3.96 14.56
C ALA A 48 5.90 -4.12 14.76
N TYR A 49 6.60 -3.00 14.89
CA TYR A 49 8.05 -2.91 15.08
C TYR A 49 8.40 -2.05 16.30
N GLY A 50 9.65 -2.15 16.76
CA GLY A 50 10.23 -1.21 17.73
C GLY A 50 10.40 0.20 17.15
N LEU A 51 10.54 1.20 18.01
CA LEU A 51 10.70 2.61 17.61
C LEU A 51 12.04 2.91 16.88
N ASP A 52 12.98 1.98 16.96
CA ASP A 52 14.30 2.01 16.31
C ASP A 52 14.29 1.59 14.84
N VAL A 53 13.17 1.04 14.36
CA VAL A 53 13.02 0.55 12.98
C VAL A 53 12.51 1.64 12.04
N ASP A 54 13.08 1.75 10.85
CA ASP A 54 12.50 2.54 9.76
C ASP A 54 11.30 1.81 9.14
N VAL A 55 10.12 2.02 9.72
CA VAL A 55 8.88 1.38 9.23
C VAL A 55 8.47 1.85 7.84
N HIS A 56 8.91 3.03 7.40
CA HIS A 56 8.60 3.49 6.05
C HIS A 56 9.37 2.65 5.03
N LYS A 57 10.67 2.44 5.27
CA LYS A 57 11.50 1.54 4.46
C LYS A 57 10.93 0.12 4.45
N GLU A 58 10.61 -0.44 5.61
CA GLU A 58 10.03 -1.80 5.71
C GLU A 58 8.70 -1.91 4.95
N LYS A 59 7.87 -0.86 4.99
CA LYS A 59 6.60 -0.80 4.25
C LYS A 59 6.87 -0.83 2.74
N MET A 60 7.79 0.00 2.26
CA MET A 60 8.13 0.06 0.83
C MET A 60 8.75 -1.25 0.33
N ASP A 61 9.60 -1.88 1.15
CA ASP A 61 10.19 -3.18 0.84
C ASP A 61 9.15 -4.29 0.75
N LEU A 62 8.15 -4.30 1.64
CA LEU A 62 7.01 -5.24 1.56
C LEU A 62 6.17 -4.99 0.31
N LYS A 63 5.82 -3.74 0.01
CA LYS A 63 5.07 -3.37 -1.21
C LYS A 63 5.79 -3.86 -2.47
N LYS A 64 7.10 -3.62 -2.57
CA LYS A 64 7.92 -4.04 -3.70
C LYS A 64 7.96 -5.56 -3.84
N ARG A 65 8.10 -6.31 -2.74
CA ARG A 65 8.08 -7.78 -2.77
C ARG A 65 6.75 -8.31 -3.27
N VAL A 66 5.63 -7.76 -2.78
CA VAL A 66 4.29 -8.11 -3.27
C VAL A 66 4.18 -7.93 -4.78
N GLU A 67 4.63 -6.79 -5.34
CA GLU A 67 4.59 -6.57 -6.79
C GLU A 67 5.50 -7.52 -7.56
N LEU A 68 6.70 -7.80 -7.05
CA LEU A 68 7.65 -8.76 -7.65
C LEU A 68 7.07 -10.18 -7.70
N ASP A 69 6.30 -10.57 -6.69
CA ASP A 69 5.62 -11.85 -6.60
C ASP A 69 4.30 -11.89 -7.40
N GLY A 70 4.01 -10.83 -8.18
CA GLY A 70 2.83 -10.73 -9.05
C GLY A 70 1.55 -10.28 -8.34
N GLY A 71 1.65 -9.87 -7.08
CA GLY A 71 0.57 -9.23 -6.35
C GLY A 71 0.27 -7.82 -6.84
N LYS A 72 -0.88 -7.29 -6.43
CA LYS A 72 -1.35 -5.94 -6.78
C LYS A 72 -1.69 -5.14 -5.53
N LEU A 73 -1.38 -3.86 -5.58
CA LEU A 73 -1.53 -2.90 -4.50
C LEU A 73 -2.12 -1.59 -5.05
N PRO A 74 -2.97 -0.89 -4.29
CA PRO A 74 -3.77 -1.41 -3.18
C PRO A 74 -4.88 -2.32 -3.72
N ALA A 75 -5.42 -3.22 -2.89
CA ALA A 75 -6.48 -4.13 -3.34
C ALA A 75 -7.88 -3.53 -3.17
N GLU A 76 -8.19 -3.00 -1.99
CA GLU A 76 -9.52 -2.48 -1.64
C GLU A 76 -9.50 -1.12 -0.95
N HIS A 77 -8.42 -0.76 -0.26
CA HIS A 77 -8.34 0.50 0.48
C HIS A 77 -8.19 1.75 -0.40
N GLY A 78 -7.97 1.56 -1.71
CA GLY A 78 -7.79 2.64 -2.65
C GLY A 78 -6.44 3.34 -2.52
N HIS A 79 -6.14 4.21 -3.49
CA HIS A 79 -4.78 4.72 -3.66
C HIS A 79 -4.34 5.72 -2.59
N GLY A 80 -5.27 6.46 -2.00
CA GLY A 80 -4.97 7.55 -1.06
C GLY A 80 -3.90 8.48 -1.65
N THR A 81 -3.01 9.02 -0.82
CA THR A 81 -1.78 9.72 -1.28
C THR A 81 -0.55 8.81 -1.27
N GLU A 82 -0.71 7.55 -0.86
CA GLU A 82 0.40 6.63 -0.59
C GLU A 82 0.76 5.74 -1.78
N TYR A 83 -0.20 5.48 -2.66
CA TYR A 83 -0.02 4.64 -3.83
C TYR A 83 -0.14 5.47 -5.09
N LYS A 84 0.73 5.19 -6.06
CA LYS A 84 0.57 5.74 -7.41
C LYS A 84 -0.59 5.02 -8.10
N ALA A 85 -1.57 5.77 -8.56
CA ALA A 85 -2.68 5.20 -9.31
C ALA A 85 -2.28 4.83 -10.74
N PRO A 86 -3.00 3.92 -11.40
CA PRO A 86 -2.90 3.71 -12.84
C PRO A 86 -3.13 5.02 -13.64
N GLU A 87 -2.45 5.16 -14.77
CA GLU A 87 -2.50 6.39 -15.58
C GLU A 87 -3.91 6.72 -16.05
N ASP A 88 -4.67 5.72 -16.51
CA ASP A 88 -6.07 5.87 -16.93
C ASP A 88 -6.96 6.39 -15.80
N THR A 89 -6.74 5.92 -14.59
CA THR A 89 -7.43 6.36 -13.38
C THR A 89 -7.08 7.81 -13.05
N MET A 90 -5.80 8.17 -13.11
CA MET A 90 -5.33 9.54 -12.90
C MET A 90 -5.93 10.51 -13.94
N GLN A 91 -5.96 10.13 -15.22
CA GLN A 91 -6.56 10.95 -16.28
C GLN A 91 -8.07 11.14 -16.09
N ARG A 92 -8.77 10.09 -15.65
CA ARG A 92 -10.19 10.18 -15.32
C ARG A 92 -10.44 11.16 -14.16
N TRP A 93 -9.63 11.13 -13.11
CA TRP A 93 -9.76 12.08 -12.00
C TRP A 93 -9.52 13.53 -12.45
N LYS A 94 -8.46 13.79 -13.24
CA LYS A 94 -8.21 15.13 -13.81
C LYS A 94 -9.37 15.64 -14.66
N LYS A 95 -10.05 14.75 -15.39
CA LYS A 95 -11.24 15.11 -16.18
C LYS A 95 -12.45 15.47 -15.30
N MET A 96 -12.61 14.79 -14.16
CA MET A 96 -13.73 15.03 -13.23
C MET A 96 -13.51 16.26 -12.35
N ASP A 97 -12.27 16.56 -11.98
CA ASP A 97 -11.91 17.75 -11.18
C ASP A 97 -10.73 18.53 -11.82
N PRO A 98 -10.98 19.31 -12.90
CA PRO A 98 -9.92 20.06 -13.58
C PRO A 98 -9.24 21.13 -12.71
N SER A 99 -9.88 21.55 -11.62
CA SER A 99 -9.34 22.51 -10.65
C SER A 99 -8.37 21.88 -9.66
N ASN A 100 -8.41 20.56 -9.47
CA ASN A 100 -7.74 19.86 -8.39
C ASN A 100 -8.11 20.44 -7.01
N SER A 101 -9.41 20.60 -6.74
CA SER A 101 -9.93 21.12 -5.47
C SER A 101 -10.59 20.05 -4.59
N MET A 102 -10.87 18.88 -5.16
CA MET A 102 -11.56 17.77 -4.50
C MET A 102 -10.55 16.64 -4.22
N ASN A 103 -10.04 16.61 -2.99
CA ASN A 103 -9.02 15.67 -2.52
C ASN A 103 -7.67 15.72 -3.30
N PRO A 104 -6.97 16.87 -3.30
CA PRO A 104 -5.69 17.02 -4.01
C PRO A 104 -4.63 16.06 -3.49
N GLY A 105 -3.72 15.61 -4.37
CA GLY A 105 -2.65 14.67 -4.00
C GLY A 105 -2.99 13.19 -4.18
N ILE A 106 -4.25 12.87 -4.49
CA ILE A 106 -4.71 11.48 -4.60
C ILE A 106 -3.98 10.71 -5.72
N GLY A 107 -3.64 9.47 -5.45
CA GLY A 107 -3.00 8.54 -6.37
C GLY A 107 -1.62 8.99 -6.88
N GLY A 108 -0.92 9.85 -6.13
CA GLY A 108 0.34 10.43 -6.54
C GLY A 108 0.21 11.59 -7.52
N LEU A 109 -0.98 12.17 -7.69
CA LEU A 109 -1.16 13.43 -8.40
C LEU A 109 -0.57 14.61 -7.58
N PRO A 110 -0.25 15.75 -8.20
CA PRO A 110 0.11 16.95 -7.46
C PRO A 110 -1.00 17.38 -6.49
N SER A 111 -0.62 17.96 -5.35
CA SER A 111 -1.55 18.56 -4.39
C SER A 111 -1.89 20.02 -4.70
N THR A 112 -1.28 20.59 -5.74
CA THR A 112 -1.40 21.98 -6.17
C THR A 112 -2.60 22.21 -7.10
N PRO A 113 -3.18 23.43 -7.11
CA PRO A 113 -4.28 23.75 -8.01
C PRO A 113 -3.92 23.49 -9.48
N HIS A 114 -4.89 22.98 -10.24
CA HIS A 114 -4.74 22.65 -11.65
C HIS A 114 -3.59 21.68 -11.97
N TYR A 115 -3.17 20.86 -11.00
CA TYR A 115 -2.13 19.83 -11.16
C TYR A 115 -0.76 20.38 -11.61
N LYS A 116 -0.41 21.61 -11.19
CA LYS A 116 0.83 22.30 -11.57
C LYS A 116 2.02 22.02 -10.66
#